data_AF-A0A5J4PIW0-F1
#
_entry.id   AF-A0A5J4PIW0-F1
#
_cell.length_a   1.000
_cell.length_b   1.000
_cell.length_c   1.000
_cell.angle_alpha   90.00
_cell.angle_beta   90.00
_cell.angle_gamma   90.00
#
_symmetry.space_group_name_H-M   'P 1'
#
loop_
_entity.id
_entity.type
_entity.pdbx_description
1 polymer ?
#
loop_
_entity_poly.entity_id
_entity_poly.type
_entity_poly.pdbx_seq_one_letter_code
_entity_poly.pdbx_strand_id
1 'polypeptide(L)'
;TDDVQRINEKFVARRDSQNVSNLIFISNNYCPVKIEATDRRYLVCQTPDAHRHNFEHFNKIHQAIKQPGFYDNLYTFFMKRDISKANLQVIPMTDAKKDIQKVSKSPVENFVVNYLRL
;
A
#
# COMPACT_ATOMS: atom_id res chain seq x y z
N THR A 1 -1.35 14.43 -6.55
CA THR A 1 -2.11 13.33 -7.15
C THR A 1 -3.00 13.98 -8.16
N ASP A 2 -3.01 13.46 -9.37
CA ASP A 2 -3.69 14.13 -10.47
C ASP A 2 -5.16 13.71 -10.48
N ASP A 3 -6.06 14.68 -10.64
CA ASP A 3 -7.51 14.46 -10.66
C ASP A 3 -7.99 13.83 -11.97
N VAL A 4 -7.16 13.90 -13.01
CA VAL A 4 -7.46 13.41 -14.36
C VAL A 4 -6.31 12.53 -14.83
N GLN A 5 -6.66 11.38 -15.39
CA GLN A 5 -5.74 10.48 -16.06
C GLN A 5 -6.04 10.47 -17.57
N ARG A 6 -4.97 10.59 -18.34
CA ARG A 6 -4.99 10.45 -19.80
C ARG A 6 -4.87 8.98 -20.18
N ILE A 7 -5.89 8.45 -20.84
CA ILE A 7 -5.98 7.06 -21.24
C ILE A 7 -5.67 6.95 -22.74
N ASN A 8 -4.69 6.12 -23.07
CA ASN A 8 -4.25 5.85 -24.43
C ASN A 8 -4.43 4.37 -24.74
N GLU A 9 -5.67 3.97 -25.02
CA GLU A 9 -6.01 2.62 -25.42
C GLU A 9 -5.56 2.35 -26.85
N LYS A 10 -5.14 1.11 -27.13
CA LYS A 10 -4.67 0.73 -28.46
C LYS A 10 -5.82 0.84 -29.46
N PHE A 11 -5.58 1.52 -30.58
CA PHE A 11 -6.57 1.74 -31.66
C PHE A 11 -7.81 2.55 -31.27
N VAL A 12 -7.76 3.30 -30.16
CA VAL A 12 -8.85 4.18 -29.71
C VAL A 12 -8.31 5.60 -29.62
N ALA A 13 -9.16 6.59 -29.90
CA ALA A 13 -8.79 7.99 -29.70
C ALA A 13 -8.46 8.23 -28.21
N ARG A 14 -7.36 8.95 -27.97
CA ARG A 14 -6.94 9.32 -26.62
C ARG A 14 -8.07 10.08 -25.93
N ARG A 15 -8.35 9.70 -24.68
CA ARG A 15 -9.37 10.35 -23.84
C ARG A 15 -8.80 10.70 -22.48
N ASP A 16 -9.25 11.81 -21.93
CA ASP A 16 -8.96 12.21 -20.56
C ASP A 16 -10.17 11.79 -19.68
N SER A 17 -9.90 11.22 -18.51
CA SER A 17 -10.91 10.68 -17.60
C SER A 17 -10.59 11.06 -16.16
N GLN A 18 -11.60 11.24 -15.32
CA GLN A 18 -11.38 11.43 -13.88
C GLN A 18 -10.60 10.24 -13.30
N ASN A 19 -9.59 10.54 -12.49
CA ASN A 19 -8.78 9.55 -11.80
C ASN A 19 -9.46 9.15 -10.49
N VAL A 20 -10.01 7.94 -10.47
CA VAL A 20 -10.64 7.32 -9.28
C VAL A 20 -9.82 6.12 -8.78
N SER A 21 -8.55 6.02 -9.18
CA SER A 21 -7.72 4.85 -8.90
C SER A 21 -7.12 4.89 -7.48
N ASN A 22 -7.33 3.79 -6.75
CA ASN A 22 -6.59 3.45 -5.54
C ASN A 22 -5.72 2.23 -5.84
N LEU A 23 -4.44 2.28 -5.46
CA LEU A 23 -3.46 1.25 -5.83
C LEU A 23 -3.05 0.41 -4.62
N ILE A 24 -3.02 -0.91 -4.81
CA ILE A 24 -2.50 -1.88 -3.83
C ILE A 24 -1.31 -2.58 -4.48
N PHE A 25 -0.14 -2.46 -3.86
CA PHE A 25 1.08 -3.13 -4.30
C PHE A 25 1.37 -4.31 -3.37
N ILE A 26 1.77 -5.44 -3.96
CA ILE A 26 2.23 -6.62 -3.24
C ILE A 26 3.60 -6.95 -3.80
N SER A 27 4.59 -7.12 -2.92
CA SER A 27 5.95 -7.44 -3.33
C SER A 27 6.64 -8.25 -2.23
N ASN A 28 7.54 -9.13 -2.66
CA ASN A 28 8.48 -9.82 -1.77
C ASN A 28 9.80 -9.04 -1.64
N ASN A 29 9.97 -7.94 -2.39
CA ASN A 29 11.14 -7.08 -2.25
C ASN A 29 11.01 -6.24 -0.98
N TYR A 30 12.11 -6.12 -0.22
CA TYR A 30 12.19 -5.33 1.00
C TYR A 30 11.91 -3.84 0.76
N CYS A 31 12.35 -3.30 -0.38
CA CYS A 31 12.12 -1.90 -0.77
C CYS A 31 11.47 -1.87 -2.17
N PRO A 32 10.16 -2.11 -2.27
CA PRO A 32 9.49 -2.22 -3.57
C PRO A 32 9.29 -0.86 -4.26
N VAL A 33 9.23 0.21 -3.47
CA VAL A 33 9.03 1.59 -3.92
C VAL A 33 9.91 2.49 -3.09
N LYS A 34 10.55 3.49 -3.73
CA LYS A 34 11.29 4.53 -3.02
C LYS A 34 10.29 5.44 -2.28
N ILE A 35 10.44 5.58 -0.97
CA ILE A 35 9.59 6.44 -0.14
C ILE A 35 10.45 7.50 0.50
N GLU A 36 10.15 8.77 0.23
CA GLU A 36 10.85 9.92 0.83
C GLU A 36 10.35 10.18 2.25
N ALA A 37 11.15 10.86 3.08
CA ALA A 37 10.82 11.15 4.48
C ALA A 37 9.48 11.89 4.66
N THR A 38 9.16 12.80 3.74
CA THR A 38 7.93 13.61 3.75
C THR A 38 6.76 12.95 3.01
N ASP A 39 6.87 11.67 2.65
CA ASP A 39 5.81 10.98 1.92
C ASP A 39 4.51 10.87 2.74
N ARG A 40 3.42 11.31 2.10
CA ARG A 40 2.05 11.26 2.61
C ARG A 40 1.13 10.33 1.82
N ARG A 41 1.67 9.41 0.99
CA ARG A 41 0.90 8.64 0.00
C ARG A 41 0.84 7.14 0.29
N TYR A 42 1.88 6.58 0.89
CA TYR A 42 1.99 5.12 1.05
C TYR A 42 1.79 4.69 2.49
N LEU A 43 0.82 3.81 2.71
CA LEU A 43 0.75 2.93 3.87
C LEU A 43 1.59 1.68 3.57
N VAL A 44 2.55 1.35 4.44
CA VAL A 44 3.37 0.14 4.31
C VAL A 44 2.99 -0.83 5.41
N CYS A 45 2.45 -1.99 5.01
CA CYS A 45 2.14 -3.09 5.89
C CYS A 45 3.10 -4.23 5.61
N GLN A 46 3.84 -4.66 6.64
CA GLN A 46 4.67 -5.86 6.57
C GLN A 46 3.93 -7.00 7.27
N THR A 47 3.73 -8.10 6.56
CA THR A 47 3.18 -9.32 7.15
C THR A 47 4.23 -9.93 8.07
N PRO A 48 3.88 -10.29 9.32
CA PRO A 48 4.81 -10.89 10.25
C PRO A 48 5.25 -12.28 9.77
N ASP A 49 6.50 -12.63 10.07
CA ASP A 49 7.10 -13.93 9.71
C ASP A 49 6.51 -15.12 10.49
N ALA A 50 5.62 -14.87 11.45
CA ALA A 50 5.04 -15.88 12.35
C ALA A 50 4.35 -17.06 11.63
N HIS A 51 3.85 -16.85 10.41
CA HIS A 51 3.21 -17.88 9.60
C HIS A 51 3.98 -18.20 8.31
N ARG A 52 5.24 -17.77 8.22
CA ARG A 52 6.08 -18.06 7.05
C ARG A 52 6.20 -19.58 6.85
N HIS A 53 5.93 -20.04 5.64
CA HIS A 53 5.86 -21.47 5.28
C HIS A 53 4.80 -22.30 6.04
N ASN A 54 3.86 -21.67 6.75
CA ASN A 54 2.75 -22.38 7.39
C ASN A 54 1.61 -22.62 6.38
N PHE A 55 1.79 -23.66 5.56
CA PHE A 55 0.82 -24.03 4.53
C PHE A 55 -0.55 -24.41 5.11
N GLU A 56 -0.61 -25.02 6.28
CA GLU A 56 -1.88 -25.40 6.91
C GLU A 56 -2.72 -24.17 7.27
N HIS A 57 -2.09 -23.14 7.85
CA HIS A 57 -2.75 -21.88 8.18
C HIS A 57 -3.33 -21.20 6.94
N PHE A 58 -2.52 -21.07 5.87
CA PHE A 58 -2.98 -20.44 4.64
C PHE A 58 -4.03 -21.28 3.89
N ASN A 59 -3.96 -22.61 3.99
CA ASN A 59 -5.01 -23.48 3.43
C ASN A 59 -6.36 -23.24 4.12
N LYS A 60 -6.39 -23.07 5.44
CA LYS A 60 -7.62 -22.74 6.18
C LYS A 60 -8.21 -21.40 5.71
N ILE A 61 -7.37 -20.38 5.54
CA ILE A 61 -7.79 -19.07 5.02
C ILE A 61 -8.36 -19.21 3.60
N HIS A 62 -7.66 -19.93 2.72
CA HIS A 62 -8.09 -20.18 1.35
C HIS A 62 -9.45 -20.90 1.28
N GLN A 63 -9.65 -21.89 2.15
CA GLN A 63 -10.91 -22.60 2.27
C GLN A 63 -12.03 -21.69 2.80
N ALA A 64 -11.74 -20.79 3.75
CA ALA A 64 -12.70 -19.82 4.27
C ALA A 64 -13.15 -18.82 3.20
N ILE A 65 -12.22 -18.30 2.40
CA ILE A 65 -12.51 -17.37 1.29
C ILE A 65 -13.40 -18.03 0.23
N LYS A 66 -13.25 -19.36 0.03
CA LYS A 66 -14.05 -20.13 -0.93
C LYS A 66 -15.43 -20.53 -0.42
N GLN A 67 -15.75 -20.30 0.86
CA GLN A 67 -17.06 -20.65 1.37
C GLN A 67 -18.16 -19.82 0.70
N PRO A 68 -19.33 -20.41 0.41
CA PRO A 68 -20.48 -19.66 -0.08
C PRO A 68 -20.84 -18.51 0.87
N GLY A 69 -21.13 -17.34 0.31
CA GLY A 69 -21.52 -16.15 1.08
C GLY A 69 -20.37 -15.37 1.72
N PHE A 70 -19.10 -15.81 1.62
CA PHE A 70 -17.96 -15.03 2.14
C PHE A 70 -17.91 -13.62 1.54
N TYR A 71 -18.03 -13.49 0.22
CA TYR A 71 -18.00 -12.20 -0.47
C TYR A 71 -19.22 -11.33 -0.16
N ASP A 72 -20.40 -11.92 0.00
CA ASP A 72 -21.62 -11.18 0.38
C ASP A 72 -21.49 -10.58 1.79
N ASN A 73 -20.94 -11.37 2.72
CA ASN A 73 -20.63 -10.93 4.07
C ASN A 73 -19.55 -9.84 4.07
N LEU A 74 -18.49 -10.01 3.28
CA LEU A 74 -17.42 -9.03 3.14
C LEU A 74 -17.93 -7.71 2.55
N TYR A 75 -18.75 -7.78 1.50
CA TYR A 75 -19.40 -6.62 0.91
C TYR A 75 -20.30 -5.91 1.92
N THR A 76 -21.13 -6.68 2.65
CA THR A 76 -21.99 -6.16 3.71
C THR A 76 -21.18 -5.45 4.80
N PHE A 77 -20.03 -6.01 5.19
CA PHE A 77 -19.13 -5.39 6.15
C PHE A 77 -18.62 -4.02 5.65
N PHE A 78 -18.16 -3.93 4.39
CA PHE A 78 -17.70 -2.67 3.82
C PHE A 78 -18.83 -1.64 3.70
N MET A 79 -20.03 -2.05 3.29
CA MET A 79 -21.18 -1.15 3.15
C MET A 79 -21.70 -0.61 4.49
N LYS A 80 -21.58 -1.38 5.57
CA LYS A 80 -22.01 -0.97 6.91
C LYS A 80 -20.96 -0.18 7.69
N ARG A 81 -19.72 -0.12 7.20
CA ARG A 81 -18.63 0.58 7.89
C ARG A 81 -18.77 2.09 7.70
N ASP A 82 -19.11 2.81 8.77
CA ASP A 82 -19.06 4.28 8.75
C ASP A 82 -17.59 4.76 8.67
N ILE A 83 -17.30 5.52 7.62
CA ILE A 83 -16.02 6.17 7.34
C ILE A 83 -16.14 7.69 7.20
N SER A 84 -17.29 8.27 7.54
CA SER A 84 -17.56 9.72 7.39
C SER A 84 -16.56 10.61 8.12
N LYS A 85 -16.02 10.14 9.25
CA LYS A 85 -15.02 10.86 10.06
C LYS A 85 -13.58 10.44 9.74
N ALA A 86 -13.36 9.46 8.86
CA ALA A 86 -12.04 8.93 8.58
C ALA A 86 -11.26 9.85 7.63
N ASN A 87 -10.11 10.36 8.07
CA ASN A 87 -9.19 11.07 7.20
C ASN A 87 -8.14 10.12 6.62
N LEU A 88 -8.39 9.61 5.41
CA LEU A 88 -7.50 8.67 4.73
C LEU A 88 -6.16 9.29 4.28
N GLN A 89 -6.02 10.62 4.35
CA GLN A 89 -4.76 11.30 4.06
C GLN A 89 -3.79 11.26 5.25
N VAL A 90 -4.28 10.92 6.45
CA VAL A 90 -3.44 10.73 7.63
C VAL A 90 -2.96 9.29 7.65
N ILE A 91 -1.83 9.06 7.01
CA ILE A 91 -1.23 7.73 6.92
C ILE A 91 -0.36 7.48 8.15
N PRO A 92 -0.57 6.38 8.89
CA PRO A 92 0.25 6.06 10.05
C PRO A 92 1.69 5.74 9.65
N MET A 93 2.64 6.14 10.51
CA MET A 93 4.06 5.84 10.33
C MET A 93 4.40 4.48 10.92
N THR A 94 4.39 3.45 10.08
CA THR A 94 4.77 2.07 10.46
C THR A 94 6.29 1.90 10.46
N ASP A 95 6.81 0.92 11.19
CA ASP A 95 8.26 0.66 11.22
C ASP A 95 8.78 0.24 9.86
N ALA A 96 8.04 -0.59 9.12
CA ALA A 96 8.34 -0.94 7.74
C ALA A 96 8.45 0.31 6.83
N LYS A 97 7.60 1.33 7.01
CA LYS A 97 7.70 2.59 6.27
C LYS A 97 8.97 3.36 6.63
N LYS A 98 9.30 3.46 7.93
CA LYS A 98 10.53 4.12 8.40
C LYS A 98 11.78 3.46 7.83
N ASP A 99 11.78 2.13 7.76
CA ASP A 99 12.91 1.38 7.22
C ASP A 99 13.10 1.63 5.73
N ILE A 100 12.02 1.61 4.94
CA ILE A 100 12.07 1.97 3.51
C ILE A 100 12.56 3.41 3.33
N GLN A 101 12.07 4.35 4.14
CA GLN A 101 12.52 5.76 4.09
C GLN A 101 14.01 5.89 4.42
N LYS A 102 14.51 5.14 5.40
CA LYS A 102 15.93 5.12 5.77
C LYS A 102 16.80 4.61 4.62
N VAL A 103 16.38 3.54 3.94
CA VAL A 103 17.10 3.00 2.78
C VAL A 103 17.00 3.91 1.56
N SER A 104 15.89 4.66 1.43
CA SER A 104 15.63 5.57 0.31
C SER A 104 16.43 6.88 0.37
N LYS A 105 17.13 7.18 1.48
CA LYS A 105 17.92 8.39 1.66
C LYS A 105 18.99 8.53 0.57
N SER A 106 19.16 9.75 0.10
CA SER A 106 20.22 10.10 -0.84
C SER A 106 21.62 9.96 -0.19
N PRO A 107 22.68 9.78 -0.99
CA PRO A 107 24.05 9.76 -0.48
C PRO A 107 24.41 11.02 0.32
N VAL A 108 23.89 12.18 -0.08
CA VAL A 108 24.12 13.46 0.61
C VAL A 108 23.47 13.44 2.00
N GLU A 109 22.22 13.02 2.10
CA GLU A 109 21.54 12.90 3.40
C GLU A 109 22.25 11.89 4.30
N ASN A 110 22.70 10.77 3.75
CA ASN A 110 23.48 9.79 4.50
C ASN A 110 24.81 10.37 4.99
N PHE A 111 25.49 11.19 4.18
CA PHE A 111 26.70 11.90 4.60
C PHE A 111 26.41 12.86 5.76
N VAL A 112 25.36 13.67 5.66
CA VAL A 112 24.96 14.60 6.74
C VAL A 112 24.67 13.84 8.04
N VAL A 113 23.87 12.78 7.98
CA VAL A 113 23.52 11.96 9.15
C VAL A 113 24.75 11.31 9.78
N ASN A 114 25.67 10.77 8.97
CA ASN A 114 26.82 10.03 9.46
C ASN A 114 27.94 10.94 10.01
N TYR A 115 28.18 12.09 9.37
CA TYR A 115 29.34 12.93 9.65
C TYR A 115 29.03 14.24 10.36
N LEU A 116 27.85 14.83 10.14
CA LEU A 116 27.47 16.10 10.77
C LEU A 116 26.63 15.91 12.05
N ARG A 117 26.18 14.68 12.35
CA ARG A 117 25.43 14.28 13.56
C ARG A 117 24.32 15.28 13.95
N LEU A 118 23.60 15.79 12.95
CA LEU A 118 22.35 16.52 13.15
C LEU A 118 21.20 15.55 13.48
#